data_AF-A0A354D3T6-F1
#
_entry.id   AF-A0A354D3T6-F1
#
_cell.length_a   1.000
_cell.length_b   1.000
_cell.length_c   1.000
_cell.angle_alpha   90.00
_cell.angle_beta   90.00
_cell.angle_gamma   90.00
#
_symmetry.space_group_name_H-M   'P 1'
#
loop_
_entity.id
_entity.type
_entity.pdbx_description
1 polymer ?
#
loop_
_entity_poly.entity_id
_entity_poly.type
_entity_poly.pdbx_seq_one_letter_code
_entity_poly.pdbx_strand_id
1 'polypeptide(L)'
;MVMSKFMRMIVFFDLPVGTARERKAATKFRNFLIKDGYHMVQYSVYSRICNGNDAVEMHETRLKQHLPSRGSIRLLTITEKQYESIHILLGEAVFDDTSEATELINIF
;
A
#
# COMPACT_ATOMS: atom_id res chain seq x y z
N MET A 1 -16.16 11.27 19.64
CA MET A 1 -15.61 10.24 18.72
C MET A 1 -15.01 10.97 17.54
N VAL A 2 -13.68 11.11 17.48
CA VAL A 2 -13.02 11.77 16.34
C VAL A 2 -13.19 10.85 15.13
N MET A 3 -13.85 11.32 14.07
CA MET A 3 -13.86 10.58 12.81
C MET A 3 -12.45 10.61 12.26
N SER A 4 -11.82 9.45 12.14
CA SER A 4 -10.52 9.33 11.46
C SER A 4 -10.67 9.79 10.02
N LYS A 5 -9.99 10.88 9.65
CA LYS A 5 -9.87 11.38 8.27
C LYS A 5 -8.93 10.53 7.42
N PHE A 6 -8.28 9.53 8.02
CA PHE A 6 -7.28 8.72 7.35
C PHE A 6 -7.94 7.68 6.45
N MET A 7 -7.29 7.50 5.30
CA MET A 7 -7.63 6.49 4.31
C MET A 7 -6.46 5.54 4.19
N ARG A 8 -6.71 4.30 3.78
CA ARG A 8 -5.68 3.32 3.47
C ARG A 8 -5.78 2.94 2.00
N MET A 9 -4.69 3.11 1.27
CA MET A 9 -4.50 2.56 -0.07
C MET A 9 -3.84 1.18 0.06
N ILE A 10 -4.44 0.16 -0.53
CA ILE A 10 -3.93 -1.21 -0.56
C ILE A 10 -3.69 -1.62 -2.01
N VAL A 11 -2.46 -1.95 -2.34
CA VAL A 11 -2.01 -2.38 -3.67
C VAL A 11 -1.79 -3.88 -3.65
N PHE A 12 -2.58 -4.59 -4.45
CA PHE A 12 -2.42 -6.01 -4.72
C PHE A 12 -1.75 -6.16 -6.07
N PHE A 13 -0.73 -7.01 -6.17
CA PHE A 13 -0.11 -7.27 -7.46
C PHE A 13 0.23 -8.74 -7.70
N ASP A 14 0.29 -9.10 -8.96
CA ASP A 14 0.85 -10.35 -9.46
C ASP A 14 1.64 -10.01 -10.74
N LEU A 15 2.96 -10.08 -10.64
CA LEU A 15 3.87 -9.64 -11.71
C LEU A 15 4.64 -10.84 -12.24
N PRO A 16 4.80 -10.96 -13.58
CA PRO A 16 5.63 -12.01 -14.14
C PRO A 16 7.09 -11.82 -13.70
N VAL A 17 7.81 -12.93 -13.51
CA VAL A 17 9.21 -12.95 -13.05
C VAL A 17 10.06 -14.01 -13.76
N GLY A 18 9.57 -14.61 -14.85
CA GLY A 18 10.25 -15.69 -15.57
C GLY A 18 11.54 -15.24 -16.26
N THR A 19 11.53 -14.04 -16.83
CA THR A 19 12.70 -13.47 -17.53
C THR A 19 13.44 -12.43 -16.69
N ALA A 20 14.71 -12.16 -17.03
CA ALA A 20 15.50 -11.12 -16.35
C ALA A 20 14.87 -9.72 -16.47
N ARG A 21 14.25 -9.43 -17.62
CA ARG A 21 13.54 -8.17 -17.86
C ARG A 21 12.31 -8.04 -16.96
N GLU A 22 11.54 -9.11 -16.83
CA GLU A 22 10.36 -9.17 -15.96
C GLU A 22 10.74 -9.01 -14.49
N ARG A 23 11.78 -9.72 -14.01
CA ARG A 23 12.31 -9.53 -12.65
C ARG A 23 12.74 -8.10 -12.39
N LYS A 24 13.45 -7.47 -13.34
CA LYS A 24 13.86 -6.07 -13.23
C LYS A 24 12.65 -5.13 -13.13
N ALA A 25 11.59 -5.37 -13.90
CA ALA A 25 10.37 -4.58 -13.84
C ALA A 25 9.63 -4.77 -12.50
N ALA A 26 9.49 -6.00 -12.02
CA ALA A 26 8.88 -6.31 -10.72
C ALA A 26 9.64 -5.65 -9.56
N THR A 27 10.98 -5.78 -9.54
CA THR A 27 11.82 -5.12 -8.54
C THR A 27 11.71 -3.59 -8.62
N LYS A 28 11.65 -3.02 -9.82
CA LYS A 28 11.46 -1.57 -9.99
C LYS A 28 10.12 -1.10 -9.39
N PHE A 29 9.03 -1.81 -9.66
CA PHE A 29 7.71 -1.49 -9.12
C PHE A 29 7.68 -1.60 -7.59
N ARG A 30 8.20 -2.70 -7.04
CA ARG A 30 8.33 -2.88 -5.58
C ARG A 30 9.15 -1.76 -4.93
N ASN A 31 10.28 -1.39 -5.53
CA ASN A 31 11.14 -0.33 -5.01
C ASN A 31 10.47 1.04 -5.08
N PHE A 32 9.64 1.28 -6.09
CA PHE A 32 8.79 2.48 -6.14
C PHE A 32 7.81 2.50 -4.97
N LEU A 33 7.07 1.41 -4.72
CA LEU A 33 6.12 1.33 -3.59
C LEU A 33 6.81 1.68 -2.27
N ILE A 34 7.95 1.05 -1.97
CA ILE A 34 8.69 1.31 -0.73
C ILE A 34 9.14 2.78 -0.64
N LYS A 35 9.64 3.35 -1.74
CA LYS A 35 10.10 4.75 -1.77
C LYS A 35 8.97 5.76 -1.65
N ASP A 36 7.79 5.46 -2.16
CA ASP A 36 6.60 6.30 -2.02
C ASP A 36 5.86 6.02 -0.69
N GLY A 37 6.49 5.28 0.23
CA GLY A 37 6.03 5.07 1.60
C GLY A 37 4.90 4.06 1.72
N TYR A 38 4.88 3.03 0.88
CA TYR A 38 4.08 1.85 1.10
C TYR A 38 4.86 0.82 1.94
N HIS A 39 4.16 0.14 2.84
CA HIS A 39 4.66 -0.93 3.68
C HIS A 39 4.14 -2.27 3.19
N MET A 40 4.94 -3.33 3.34
CA MET A 40 4.51 -4.68 2.96
C MET A 40 3.61 -5.24 4.06
N VAL A 41 2.38 -5.62 3.71
CA VAL A 41 1.46 -6.34 4.61
C VAL A 41 1.69 -7.84 4.51
N GLN A 42 1.81 -8.34 3.28
CA GLN A 42 2.14 -9.73 2.96
C GLN A 42 2.76 -9.78 1.57
N TYR A 43 3.15 -10.97 1.10
CA TYR A 43 3.70 -11.09 -0.25
C TYR A 43 2.72 -10.55 -1.29
N SER A 44 3.27 -9.64 -2.11
CA SER A 44 2.55 -8.95 -3.18
C SER A 44 1.34 -8.11 -2.75
N VAL A 45 1.27 -7.73 -1.47
CA VAL A 45 0.28 -6.79 -0.93
C VAL A 45 0.98 -5.70 -0.13
N TYR A 46 0.73 -4.46 -0.51
CA TYR A 46 1.35 -3.29 0.08
C TYR A 46 0.31 -2.26 0.47
N SER A 47 0.48 -1.60 1.60
CA SER A 47 -0.45 -0.59 2.13
C SER A 47 0.23 0.76 2.33
N ARG A 48 -0.56 1.83 2.25
CA ARG A 48 -0.14 3.19 2.58
C ARG A 48 -1.29 3.93 3.26
N ILE A 49 -1.01 4.56 4.40
CA ILE A 49 -1.94 5.48 5.04
C ILE A 49 -1.86 6.84 4.33
N CYS A 50 -3.03 7.43 4.09
CA CYS A 50 -3.20 8.72 3.45
C CYS A 50 -4.00 9.65 4.37
N ASN A 51 -3.55 10.90 4.49
CA ASN A 51 -4.23 11.96 5.23
C ASN A 51 -5.36 12.57 4.37
N GLY A 52 -6.46 11.83 4.23
CA GLY A 52 -7.62 12.23 3.44
C GLY A 52 -7.49 11.92 1.95
N ASN A 53 -8.54 12.28 1.19
CA ASN A 53 -8.68 11.92 -0.23
C ASN A 53 -7.68 12.63 -1.14
N ASP A 54 -7.29 13.87 -0.85
CA ASP A 54 -6.29 14.59 -1.66
C ASP A 54 -4.95 13.84 -1.71
N ALA A 55 -4.54 13.28 -0.57
CA ALA A 55 -3.35 12.43 -0.50
C ALA A 55 -3.53 11.12 -1.29
N VAL A 56 -4.72 10.51 -1.23
CA VAL A 56 -5.06 9.32 -2.02
C VAL A 56 -4.91 9.62 -3.51
N GLU A 57 -5.52 10.70 -4.01
CA GLU A 57 -5.48 11.07 -5.44
C GLU A 57 -4.06 11.34 -5.93
N MET A 58 -3.27 12.05 -5.11
CA MET A 58 -1.86 12.31 -5.40
C MET A 58 -1.06 11.01 -5.52
N HIS A 59 -1.20 10.10 -4.56
CA HIS A 59 -0.45 8.84 -4.55
C HIS A 59 -0.96 7.85 -5.60
N GLU A 60 -2.25 7.85 -5.91
CA GLU A 60 -2.81 7.05 -7.01
C GLU A 60 -2.25 7.53 -8.36
N THR A 61 -2.12 8.83 -8.56
CA THR A 61 -1.50 9.40 -9.77
C THR A 61 -0.05 8.95 -9.92
N ARG A 62 0.74 8.99 -8.83
CA ARG A 62 2.12 8.49 -8.83
C ARG A 62 2.19 6.99 -9.11
N LEU A 63 1.30 6.20 -8.51
CA LEU A 63 1.20 4.76 -8.73
C LEU A 63 0.94 4.44 -10.21
N LYS A 64 -0.02 5.13 -10.84
CA LYS A 64 -0.35 4.98 -12.27
C LYS A 64 0.86 5.28 -13.18
N GLN A 65 1.70 6.24 -12.83
CA GLN A 65 2.91 6.60 -13.59
C GLN A 65 4.02 5.53 -13.51
N HIS A 66 3.97 4.64 -12.52
CA HIS A 66 5.02 3.65 -12.26
C HIS A 66 4.62 2.20 -12.58
N LEU A 67 3.44 1.99 -13.18
CA LEU A 67 2.97 0.65 -13.52
C LEU A 67 3.92 -0.05 -14.52
N PRO A 68 4.24 -1.34 -14.30
CA PRO A 68 4.90 -2.16 -15.30
C PRO A 68 3.96 -2.43 -16.49
N SER A 69 4.53 -2.77 -17.65
CA SER A 69 3.76 -3.05 -18.87
C SER A 69 3.06 -4.41 -18.89
N ARG A 70 3.27 -5.25 -17.88
CA ARG A 70 2.69 -6.61 -17.74
C ARG A 70 2.41 -6.89 -16.27
N GLY A 71 1.46 -7.80 -16.02
CA GLY A 71 1.04 -8.23 -14.69
C GLY A 71 -0.40 -7.83 -14.38
N SER A 72 -0.85 -8.16 -13.19
CA SER A 72 -2.15 -7.80 -12.64
C SER A 72 -1.94 -6.92 -11.42
N ILE A 73 -2.47 -5.70 -11.41
CA ILE A 73 -2.34 -4.76 -10.28
C ILE A 73 -3.73 -4.21 -9.98
N ARG A 74 -4.12 -4.20 -8.71
CA ARG A 74 -5.36 -3.60 -8.20
C ARG A 74 -5.04 -2.65 -7.06
N LEU A 75 -5.74 -1.53 -7.04
CA LEU A 75 -5.75 -0.60 -5.92
C LEU A 75 -7.12 -0.68 -5.25
N LEU A 76 -7.14 -0.87 -3.94
CA LEU A 76 -8.33 -0.73 -3.11
C LEU A 76 -8.07 0.42 -2.13
N THR A 77 -8.97 1.39 -2.08
CA THR A 77 -8.94 2.46 -1.09
C THR A 77 -10.07 2.24 -0.10
N ILE A 78 -9.73 2.17 1.19
CA ILE A 78 -10.67 2.05 2.29
C ILE A 78 -10.42 3.13 3.35
N THR A 79 -11.35 3.31 4.28
CA THR A 79 -11.09 4.12 5.47
C THR A 79 -10.11 3.41 6.39
N GLU A 80 -9.34 4.17 7.16
CA GLU A 80 -8.43 3.58 8.14
C GLU A 80 -9.15 2.67 9.15
N LYS A 81 -10.35 3.09 9.60
CA LYS A 81 -11.19 2.29 10.48
C LYS A 81 -11.59 0.94 9.89
N GLN A 82 -11.77 0.86 8.57
CA GLN A 82 -12.02 -0.42 7.90
C GLN A 82 -10.76 -1.29 7.86
N TYR A 83 -9.58 -0.70 7.69
CA TYR A 83 -8.31 -1.43 7.76
C TYR A 83 -8.07 -2.01 9.16
N GLU A 84 -8.25 -1.21 10.21
CA GLU A 84 -8.15 -1.64 11.62
C GLU A 84 -9.11 -2.79 11.98
N SER A 85 -10.21 -2.93 11.23
CA SER A 85 -11.18 -4.02 11.41
C SER A 85 -10.79 -5.35 10.73
N ILE A 86 -9.63 -5.40 10.05
CA ILE A 86 -9.13 -6.64 9.44
C ILE A 86 -8.86 -7.68 10.54
N HIS A 87 -9.40 -8.87 10.35
CA HIS A 87 -9.09 -10.00 11.24
C HIS A 87 -7.88 -10.77 10.72
N ILE A 88 -6.85 -10.89 11.56
CA ILE A 88 -5.73 -11.79 11.31
C ILE A 88 -6.15 -13.20 11.75
N LEU A 89 -6.46 -14.05 10.78
CA LEU A 89 -6.88 -15.43 11.04
C LEU A 89 -5.69 -16.38 11.27
N LEU A 90 -4.50 -16.02 10.78
CA LEU A 90 -3.26 -16.77 10.89
C LEU A 90 -2.05 -15.85 10.65
N GLY A 91 -0.96 -16.06 11.39
CA GLY A 91 0.25 -15.24 11.31
C GLY A 91 0.31 -14.17 12.41
N GLU A 92 1.33 -13.31 12.32
CA GLU A 92 1.55 -12.20 13.26
C GLU A 92 1.14 -10.87 12.64
N ALA A 93 0.71 -9.92 13.48
CA ALA A 93 0.44 -8.55 13.06
C ALA A 93 1.73 -7.87 12.60
N VAL A 94 1.63 -7.09 11.52
CA VAL A 94 2.73 -6.26 11.03
C VAL A 94 2.62 -4.84 11.60
N PHE A 95 3.66 -4.04 11.40
CA PHE A 95 3.69 -2.63 11.83
C PHE A 95 2.45 -1.83 11.38
N ASP A 96 1.98 -2.04 10.16
CA ASP A 96 0.84 -1.31 9.60
C ASP A 96 -0.50 -1.63 10.28
N ASP A 97 -0.56 -2.74 11.04
CA ASP A 97 -1.74 -3.17 11.82
C ASP A 97 -1.78 -2.53 13.22
N THR A 98 -0.75 -1.78 13.60
CA THR A 98 -0.64 -1.16 14.91
C THR A 98 -1.04 0.32 14.88
N SER A 99 -1.48 0.86 16.02
CA SER A 99 -1.91 2.26 16.12
C SER A 99 -0.75 3.25 15.92
N GLU A 100 0.48 2.82 16.21
CA GLU A 100 1.70 3.63 16.01
C GLU A 100 1.90 4.04 14.55
N ALA A 101 1.42 3.25 13.58
CA ALA A 101 1.53 3.57 12.16
C ALA A 101 0.77 4.85 11.77
N THR A 102 -0.39 5.10 12.38
CA THR A 102 -1.17 6.33 12.14
C THR A 102 -0.65 7.50 12.97
N GLU A 103 -0.08 7.26 14.16
CA GLU A 103 0.49 8.31 15.01
C GLU A 103 1.70 9.00 14.35
N LEU A 104 2.58 8.25 13.69
CA LEU A 104 3.73 8.83 12.98
C LEU A 104 3.34 9.86 11.91
N ILE A 105 2.16 9.71 11.30
CA ILE A 105 1.68 10.63 10.27
C ILE A 105 1.16 11.94 10.87
N ASN A 106 0.79 11.96 12.15
CA ASN A 106 0.39 13.19 12.83
C ASN A 106 1.59 14.04 13.30
N ILE A 107 2.79 13.47 13.34
CA ILE A 107 4.01 14.13 13.83
C ILE A 107 4.67 14.96 12.72
N PHE A 108 4.33 14.70 11.45
CA PHE A 108 4.84 15.40 10.25
C PHE A 108 3.72 16.15 9.52
#